data_AF-A0A091F0Y8-F1
#
_entry.id   AF-A0A091F0Y8-F1
#
_cell.length_a   1.000
_cell.length_b   1.000
_cell.length_c   1.000
_cell.angle_alpha   90.00
_cell.angle_beta   90.00
_cell.angle_gamma   90.00
#
_symmetry.space_group_name_H-M   'P 1'
#
loop_
_entity.id
_entity.type
_entity.pdbx_description
1 polymer ?
#
loop_
_entity_poly.entity_id
_entity_poly.type
_entity_poly.pdbx_seq_one_letter_code
_entity_poly.pdbx_strand_id
1 'polypeptide(L)'
;QAVGNQGLIYIKTPFSLVELQQWKASVRRYRENPEKVANFVGKAVKTQNPHWNNLDAMMDTLLDETEKEMVRRTVITAIEAQIAARTLQGPVNDIFPLNDPGWDPNVTEQMVRLKCYQNWVVFCIKCAIPKAVNWSKLYEISQDRNETPTDFL
;
A
#
# COMPACT_ATOMS: atom_id res chain seq x y z
N GLN A 1 35.84 18.64 23.52
CA GLN A 1 34.47 19.02 23.18
C GLN A 1 34.36 19.01 21.66
N ALA A 2 33.64 18.04 21.09
CA ALA A 2 33.25 17.99 19.69
C ALA A 2 32.08 17.00 19.58
N VAL A 3 30.86 17.49 19.82
CA VAL A 3 29.63 16.72 19.57
C VAL A 3 29.43 16.76 18.07
N GLY A 4 29.87 15.72 17.37
CA GLY A 4 29.59 15.55 15.95
C GLY A 4 28.09 15.35 15.77
N ASN A 5 27.46 16.26 15.03
CA ASN A 5 26.06 16.20 14.64
C ASN A 5 25.87 15.06 13.61
N GLN A 6 25.98 13.80 14.04
CA GLN A 6 25.66 12.65 13.20
C GLN A 6 24.14 12.48 13.25
N GLY A 7 23.48 12.85 12.15
CA GLY A 7 22.05 12.61 11.98
C GLY A 7 21.68 11.12 12.09
N LEU A 8 20.38 10.82 12.07
CA LEU A 8 19.87 9.45 12.09
C LEU A 8 20.48 8.63 10.94
N ILE A 9 21.20 7.56 11.29
CA ILE A 9 21.69 6.55 10.35
C ILE A 9 20.64 5.46 10.22
N TYR A 10 20.23 5.16 9.00
CA TYR A 10 19.28 4.10 8.70
C TYR A 10 20.01 2.82 8.33
N ILE A 11 19.73 1.76 9.08
CA ILE A 11 20.27 0.42 8.84
C ILE A 11 19.18 -0.43 8.21
N LYS A 12 19.47 -0.97 7.02
CA LYS A 12 18.58 -1.90 6.32
C LYS A 12 18.56 -3.23 7.04
N THR A 13 17.44 -3.56 7.68
CA THR A 13 17.24 -4.83 8.36
C THR A 13 16.20 -5.65 7.60
N PRO A 14 16.53 -6.88 7.12
CA PRO A 14 15.56 -7.73 6.44
C PRO A 14 14.51 -8.28 7.41
N PHE A 15 13.31 -8.56 6.90
CA PHE A 15 12.34 -9.35 7.66
C PHE A 15 12.81 -10.79 7.79
N SER A 16 12.61 -11.40 8.95
CA SER A 16 12.85 -12.83 9.12
C SER A 16 11.76 -13.64 8.42
N LEU A 17 12.10 -14.84 7.96
CA LEU A 17 11.13 -15.76 7.37
C LEU A 17 10.01 -16.11 8.36
N VAL A 18 10.33 -16.21 9.65
CA VAL A 18 9.36 -16.50 10.71
C VAL A 18 8.33 -15.38 10.84
N GLU A 19 8.78 -14.11 10.87
CA GLU A 19 7.88 -12.96 10.90
C GLU A 19 6.95 -12.95 9.69
N LEU A 20 7.50 -13.14 8.48
CA LEU A 20 6.72 -13.17 7.25
C LEU A 20 5.62 -14.26 7.29
N GLN A 21 5.92 -15.46 7.78
CA GLN A 21 4.93 -16.52 7.92
C GLN A 21 3.86 -16.21 8.98
N GLN A 22 4.25 -15.64 10.12
CA GLN A 22 3.31 -15.20 11.15
C GLN A 22 2.35 -14.13 10.64
N TRP A 23 2.86 -13.21 9.81
CA TRP A 23 2.05 -12.15 9.21
C TRP A 23 1.04 -12.73 8.23
N LYS A 24 1.46 -13.64 7.36
CA LYS A 24 0.58 -14.38 6.44
C LYS A 24 -0.56 -15.08 7.19
N ALA A 25 -0.24 -15.77 8.29
CA ALA A 25 -1.23 -16.42 9.13
C ALA A 25 -2.20 -15.42 9.78
N SER A 26 -1.73 -14.21 10.12
CA SER A 26 -2.52 -13.17 10.79
C SER A 26 -3.54 -12.49 9.89
N VAL A 27 -3.19 -12.19 8.63
CA VAL A 27 -4.06 -11.43 7.73
C VAL A 27 -5.11 -12.26 6.99
N ARG A 28 -4.93 -13.59 6.91
CA ARG A 28 -5.74 -14.51 6.07
C ARG A 28 -5.62 -14.17 4.57
N ARG A 29 -6.53 -14.65 3.74
CA ARG A 29 -6.49 -14.43 2.27
C ARG A 29 -6.73 -12.96 1.95
N TYR A 30 -5.87 -12.36 1.14
CA TYR A 30 -5.95 -10.94 0.78
C TYR A 30 -7.30 -10.55 0.17
N ARG A 31 -7.81 -11.34 -0.78
CA ARG A 31 -9.15 -11.13 -1.38
C ARG A 31 -10.31 -11.07 -0.39
N GLU A 32 -10.22 -11.71 0.77
CA GLU A 32 -11.31 -11.66 1.77
C GLU A 32 -11.37 -10.31 2.47
N ASN A 33 -10.21 -9.70 2.73
CA ASN A 33 -10.13 -8.41 3.41
C ASN A 33 -8.88 -7.61 3.02
N PRO A 34 -8.91 -6.92 1.86
CA PRO A 34 -7.80 -6.10 1.37
C PRO A 34 -7.42 -4.98 2.35
N GLU A 35 -8.41 -4.42 3.04
CA GLU A 35 -8.23 -3.36 4.02
C GLU A 35 -7.46 -3.84 5.26
N LYS A 36 -7.69 -5.07 5.72
CA LYS A 36 -6.91 -5.67 6.81
C LYS A 36 -5.44 -5.85 6.40
N VAL A 37 -5.17 -6.30 5.18
CA VAL A 37 -3.80 -6.43 4.66
C VAL A 37 -3.13 -5.06 4.54
N ALA A 38 -3.82 -4.07 3.96
CA ALA A 38 -3.31 -2.70 3.84
C ALA A 38 -3.01 -2.08 5.21
N ASN A 39 -3.90 -2.25 6.19
CA ASN A 39 -3.68 -1.77 7.56
C ASN A 39 -2.49 -2.46 8.22
N PHE A 40 -2.27 -3.74 7.94
CA PHE A 40 -1.12 -4.49 8.43
C PHE A 40 0.20 -3.96 7.83
N VAL A 41 0.26 -3.82 6.50
CA VAL A 41 1.41 -3.25 5.79
C VAL A 41 1.67 -1.81 6.24
N GLY A 42 0.63 -0.99 6.40
CA GLY A 42 0.75 0.38 6.89
C GLY A 42 1.31 0.46 8.31
N LYS A 43 0.97 -0.49 9.20
CA LYS A 43 1.61 -0.60 10.52
C LYS A 43 3.09 -0.93 10.39
N ALA A 44 3.46 -1.91 9.58
CA ALA A 44 4.86 -2.27 9.34
C ALA A 44 5.66 -1.07 8.78
N VAL A 45 5.09 -0.33 7.81
CA VAL A 45 5.66 0.92 7.28
C VAL A 45 5.92 1.94 8.38
N LYS A 46 4.93 2.15 9.26
CA LYS A 46 5.04 3.12 10.36
C LYS A 46 6.05 2.71 11.42
N THR A 47 6.11 1.43 11.79
CA THR A 47 6.92 0.96 12.92
C THR A 47 8.35 0.58 12.54
N GLN A 48 8.55 0.08 11.31
CA GLN A 48 9.82 -0.54 10.90
C GLN A 48 10.48 0.16 9.71
N ASN A 49 9.78 1.10 9.03
CA ASN A 49 10.29 1.82 7.86
C ASN A 49 11.01 0.90 6.85
N PRO A 50 10.34 -0.15 6.34
CA PRO A 50 10.97 -1.17 5.54
C PRO A 50 11.53 -0.60 4.23
N HIS A 51 12.69 -1.12 3.81
CA HIS A 51 13.28 -0.82 2.52
C HIS A 51 12.45 -1.45 1.37
N TRP A 52 12.74 -1.06 0.13
CA TRP A 52 12.02 -1.54 -1.07
C TRP A 52 11.95 -3.07 -1.12
N ASN A 53 13.09 -3.75 -0.94
CA ASN A 53 13.16 -5.22 -1.01
C ASN A 53 12.39 -5.92 0.13
N ASN A 54 12.27 -5.27 1.29
CA ASN A 54 11.51 -5.82 2.41
C ASN A 54 10.01 -5.77 2.10
N LEU A 55 9.54 -4.67 1.49
CA LEU A 55 8.17 -4.58 1.01
C LEU A 55 7.90 -5.55 -0.12
N ASP A 56 8.85 -5.74 -1.03
CA ASP A 56 8.75 -6.72 -2.12
C ASP A 56 8.59 -8.16 -1.57
N ALA A 57 9.48 -8.58 -0.66
CA ALA A 57 9.38 -9.88 0.02
C ALA A 57 8.08 -10.05 0.84
N MET A 58 7.60 -8.95 1.44
CA MET A 58 6.33 -8.93 2.16
C MET A 58 5.16 -9.11 1.19
N MET A 59 5.13 -8.43 0.04
CA MET A 59 4.11 -8.61 -0.99
C MET A 59 4.13 -10.03 -1.55
N ASP A 60 5.30 -10.60 -1.84
CA ASP A 60 5.47 -11.98 -2.29
C ASP A 60 4.96 -13.02 -1.27
N THR A 61 5.04 -12.70 0.01
CA THR A 61 4.54 -13.58 1.06
C THR A 61 3.01 -13.51 1.18
N LEU A 62 2.47 -12.29 1.16
CA LEU A 62 1.08 -11.98 1.48
C LEU A 62 0.12 -12.19 0.31
N LEU A 63 0.59 -12.03 -0.92
CA LEU A 63 -0.21 -11.99 -2.13
C LEU A 63 0.15 -13.14 -3.08
N ASP A 64 -0.84 -13.71 -3.75
CA ASP A 64 -0.60 -14.58 -4.91
C ASP A 64 -0.22 -13.77 -6.16
N GLU A 65 0.24 -14.43 -7.23
CA GLU A 65 0.69 -13.75 -8.45
C GLU A 65 -0.43 -12.93 -9.12
N THR A 66 -1.68 -13.39 -9.06
CA THR A 66 -2.82 -12.65 -9.61
C THR A 66 -3.11 -11.40 -8.79
N GLU A 67 -3.07 -11.54 -7.46
CA GLU A 67 -3.24 -10.43 -6.52
C GLU A 67 -2.13 -9.39 -6.66
N LYS A 68 -0.86 -9.81 -6.83
CA LYS A 68 0.26 -8.91 -7.12
C LYS A 68 0.06 -8.16 -8.43
N GLU A 69 -0.38 -8.83 -9.49
CA GLU A 69 -0.64 -8.18 -10.77
C GLU A 69 -1.78 -7.16 -10.67
N MET A 70 -2.84 -7.46 -9.91
CA MET A 70 -3.90 -6.50 -9.64
C MET A 70 -3.35 -5.26 -8.91
N VAL A 71 -2.54 -5.46 -7.87
CA VAL A 71 -1.90 -4.37 -7.12
C VAL A 71 -1.01 -3.51 -8.03
N ARG A 72 -0.20 -4.12 -8.90
CA ARG A 72 0.65 -3.43 -9.89
C ARG A 72 -0.18 -2.60 -10.86
N ARG A 73 -1.23 -3.17 -11.45
CA ARG A 73 -2.13 -2.44 -12.36
C ARG A 73 -2.79 -1.26 -11.67
N THR A 74 -3.28 -1.45 -10.45
CA THR A 74 -3.92 -0.38 -9.67
C THR A 74 -2.98 0.79 -9.41
N VAL A 75 -1.73 0.54 -9.02
CA VAL A 75 -0.77 1.62 -8.77
C VAL A 75 -0.37 2.34 -10.05
N ILE A 76 -0.12 1.61 -11.15
CA ILE A 76 0.24 2.20 -12.45
C ILE A 76 -0.89 3.11 -12.94
N THR A 77 -2.13 2.60 -12.98
CA THR A 77 -3.29 3.40 -13.42
C THR A 77 -3.53 4.62 -12.55
N ALA A 78 -3.35 4.50 -11.23
CA ALA A 78 -3.52 5.62 -10.31
C ALA A 78 -2.43 6.70 -10.48
N ILE A 79 -1.19 6.31 -10.74
CA ILE A 79 -0.09 7.24 -11.02
C ILE A 79 -0.31 7.94 -12.37
N GLU A 80 -0.65 7.19 -13.42
CA GLU A 80 -0.93 7.73 -14.76
C GLU A 80 -2.07 8.75 -14.73
N ALA A 81 -3.15 8.46 -13.99
CA ALA A 81 -4.27 9.39 -13.81
C ALA A 81 -3.83 10.69 -13.13
N GLN A 82 -2.96 10.61 -12.11
CA GLN A 82 -2.42 11.79 -11.43
C GLN A 82 -1.43 12.58 -12.28
N ILE A 83 -0.64 11.91 -13.14
CA ILE A 83 0.21 12.58 -14.13
C ILE A 83 -0.65 13.33 -15.15
N ALA A 84 -1.71 12.69 -15.67
CA ALA A 84 -2.66 13.32 -16.59
C ALA A 84 -3.36 14.54 -15.96
N ALA A 85 -3.68 14.46 -14.66
CA ALA A 85 -4.25 15.56 -13.88
C ALA A 85 -3.22 16.63 -13.47
N ARG A 86 -1.94 16.47 -13.85
CA ARG A 86 -0.81 17.36 -13.49
C ARG A 86 -0.57 17.49 -11.98
N THR A 87 -1.02 16.53 -11.19
CA THR A 87 -0.78 16.49 -9.73
C THR A 87 0.51 15.75 -9.38
N LEU A 88 0.97 14.86 -10.26
CA LEU A 88 2.27 14.21 -10.20
C LEU A 88 3.07 14.48 -11.48
N GLN A 89 4.40 14.38 -11.37
CA GLN A 89 5.33 14.54 -12.49
C GLN A 89 6.38 13.42 -12.46
N GLY A 90 6.94 13.13 -13.64
CA GLY A 90 7.93 12.08 -13.83
C GLY A 90 7.33 10.77 -14.36
N PRO A 91 8.17 9.84 -14.80
CA PRO A 91 7.72 8.54 -15.29
C PRO A 91 7.23 7.67 -14.13
N VAL A 92 6.28 6.77 -14.42
CA VAL A 92 5.71 5.83 -13.43
C VAL A 92 6.82 5.05 -12.71
N ASN A 93 7.85 4.60 -13.44
CA ASN A 93 8.94 3.81 -12.87
C ASN A 93 9.81 4.58 -11.84
N ASP A 94 9.87 5.92 -11.92
CA ASP A 94 10.61 6.72 -10.93
C ASP A 94 9.80 6.86 -9.62
N ILE A 95 8.46 6.81 -9.73
CA ILE A 95 7.52 6.93 -8.60
C ILE A 95 7.28 5.58 -7.95
N PHE A 96 7.11 4.54 -8.76
CA PHE A 96 6.84 3.17 -8.33
C PHE A 96 7.68 2.17 -9.15
N PRO A 97 8.96 1.98 -8.80
CA PRO A 97 9.83 1.03 -9.48
C PRO A 97 9.41 -0.42 -9.20
N LEU A 98 9.35 -1.23 -10.26
CA LEU A 98 9.05 -2.68 -10.18
C LEU A 98 10.28 -3.54 -9.87
N ASN A 99 11.48 -2.99 -10.03
CA ASN A 99 12.75 -3.63 -9.70
C ASN A 99 13.47 -2.79 -8.64
N ASP A 100 14.45 -3.39 -7.94
CA ASP A 100 15.20 -2.69 -6.89
C ASP A 100 15.84 -1.41 -7.43
N PRO A 101 15.41 -0.21 -6.95
CA PRO A 101 15.94 1.05 -7.43
C PRO A 101 17.31 1.40 -6.81
N GLY A 102 17.81 0.59 -5.88
CA GLY A 102 19.10 0.83 -5.23
C GLY A 102 19.12 2.03 -4.28
N TRP A 103 17.95 2.44 -3.77
CA TRP A 103 17.85 3.61 -2.89
C TRP A 103 18.65 3.45 -1.60
N ASP A 104 19.50 4.42 -1.26
CA ASP A 104 20.18 4.57 0.01
C ASP A 104 19.29 5.39 0.97
N PRO A 105 18.80 4.80 2.08
CA PRO A 105 17.97 5.50 3.05
C PRO A 105 18.73 6.64 3.79
N ASN A 106 20.06 6.69 3.70
CA ASN A 106 20.85 7.77 4.28
C ASN A 106 20.96 9.00 3.34
N VAL A 107 20.49 8.89 2.10
CA VAL A 107 20.36 10.02 1.17
C VAL A 107 18.94 10.58 1.25
N THR A 108 18.80 11.85 1.65
CA THR A 108 17.49 12.49 1.90
C THR A 108 16.52 12.36 0.74
N GLU A 109 16.96 12.61 -0.50
CA GLU A 109 16.09 12.49 -1.68
C GLU A 109 15.60 11.05 -1.90
N GLN A 110 16.47 10.07 -1.68
CA GLN A 110 16.15 8.66 -1.88
C GLN A 110 15.27 8.13 -0.74
N MET A 111 15.41 8.64 0.48
CA MET A 111 14.47 8.40 1.58
C MET A 111 13.08 8.97 1.24
N VAL A 112 12.98 10.16 0.64
CA VAL A 112 11.69 10.72 0.19
C VAL A 112 11.04 9.81 -0.86
N ARG A 113 11.81 9.30 -1.82
CA ARG A 113 11.32 8.32 -2.81
C ARG A 113 10.86 7.02 -2.15
N LEU A 114 11.62 6.50 -1.18
CA LEU A 114 11.22 5.33 -0.38
C LEU A 114 9.91 5.56 0.37
N LYS A 115 9.71 6.73 0.99
CA LYS A 115 8.45 7.08 1.66
C LYS A 115 7.28 7.18 0.68
N CYS A 116 7.51 7.76 -0.50
CA CYS A 116 6.50 7.80 -1.56
C CYS A 116 6.09 6.39 -1.99
N TYR A 117 7.08 5.52 -2.24
CA TYR A 117 6.86 4.11 -2.58
C TYR A 117 6.07 3.36 -1.51
N GLN A 118 6.46 3.49 -0.23
CA GLN A 118 5.75 2.89 0.91
C GLN A 118 4.26 3.30 0.95
N ASN A 119 3.96 4.58 0.73
CA ASN A 119 2.58 5.07 0.69
C ASN A 119 1.79 4.49 -0.49
N TRP A 120 2.43 4.39 -1.65
CA TRP A 120 1.82 3.79 -2.83
C TRP A 120 1.51 2.31 -2.62
N VAL A 121 2.42 1.53 -2.02
CA VAL A 121 2.19 0.11 -1.68
C VAL A 121 0.95 -0.05 -0.79
N VAL A 122 0.84 0.75 0.28
CA VAL A 122 -0.34 0.68 1.17
C VAL A 122 -1.62 1.06 0.43
N PHE A 123 -1.58 2.11 -0.38
CA PHE A 123 -2.73 2.57 -1.16
C PHE A 123 -3.21 1.50 -2.16
N CYS A 124 -2.31 0.93 -2.97
CA CYS A 124 -2.72 -0.03 -3.99
C CYS A 124 -3.19 -1.35 -3.38
N ILE A 125 -2.58 -1.84 -2.29
CA ILE A 125 -3.10 -2.99 -1.56
C ILE A 125 -4.53 -2.73 -1.06
N LYS A 126 -4.84 -1.51 -0.61
CA LYS A 126 -6.21 -1.16 -0.18
C LYS A 126 -7.22 -1.15 -1.34
N CYS A 127 -6.79 -0.71 -2.52
CA CYS A 127 -7.66 -0.39 -3.64
C CYS A 127 -7.73 -1.47 -4.74
N ALA A 128 -6.81 -2.44 -4.76
CA ALA A 128 -6.65 -3.32 -5.92
C ALA A 128 -7.76 -4.35 -6.08
N ILE A 129 -8.35 -4.84 -4.98
CA ILE A 129 -9.55 -5.67 -5.06
C ILE A 129 -10.77 -4.73 -5.09
N PRO A 130 -11.56 -4.72 -6.17
CA PRO A 130 -12.81 -3.99 -6.19
C PRO A 130 -13.71 -4.50 -5.05
N LYS A 131 -14.22 -3.59 -4.22
CA LYS A 131 -15.29 -3.97 -3.28
C LYS A 131 -16.45 -4.47 -4.14
N ALA A 132 -16.79 -5.76 -4.02
CA ALA A 132 -18.02 -6.27 -4.62
C ALA A 132 -19.16 -5.37 -4.14
N VAL A 133 -19.80 -4.66 -5.07
CA VAL A 133 -21.05 -3.97 -4.79
C VAL A 133 -22.01 -5.07 -4.35
N ASN A 134 -22.33 -5.07 -3.05
CA ASN A 134 -23.32 -5.99 -2.51
C ASN A 134 -24.69 -5.48 -3.01
N TRP A 135 -25.07 -5.90 -4.21
CA TRP A 135 -26.33 -5.52 -4.85
C TRP A 135 -27.54 -5.89 -3.98
N SER A 136 -27.46 -6.98 -3.20
CA SER A 136 -28.49 -7.34 -2.22
C SER A 136 -28.73 -6.24 -1.17
N LYS A 137 -27.68 -5.55 -0.69
CA LYS A 137 -27.83 -4.40 0.21
C LYS A 137 -28.37 -3.15 -0.49
N LEU A 138 -28.16 -3.00 -1.79
CA LEU A 138 -28.71 -1.87 -2.56
C LEU A 138 -30.23 -2.01 -2.75
N TYR A 139 -30.73 -3.24 -2.89
CA TYR A 139 -32.17 -3.52 -2.97
C TYR A 139 -32.87 -3.59 -1.59
N GLU A 140 -32.13 -3.66 -0.48
CA GLU A 140 -32.67 -3.50 0.87
C GLU A 140 -32.96 -2.04 1.23
N ILE A 141 -32.42 -1.08 0.47
CA ILE A 141 -32.72 0.35 0.61
C ILE A 141 -34.01 0.62 -0.18
N SER A 142 -35.14 0.25 0.41
CA SER A 142 -36.46 0.71 -0.01
C SER A 142 -36.97 1.70 1.02
N GLN A 143 -37.48 2.85 0.58
CA GLN A 143 -38.14 3.81 1.45
C GLN A 143 -39.21 3.09 2.28
N ASP A 144 -39.10 3.17 3.61
CA ASP A 144 -40.10 2.55 4.48
C ASP A 144 -41.46 3.24 4.27
N ARG A 145 -42.57 2.53 4.50
CA ARG A 145 -43.93 3.09 4.30
C ARG A 145 -44.19 4.33 5.15
N ASN A 146 -43.45 4.52 6.23
CA ASN A 146 -43.57 5.64 7.15
C ASN A 146 -42.46 6.69 6.99
N GLU A 147 -41.51 6.48 6.08
CA GLU A 147 -40.41 7.41 5.82
C GLU A 147 -40.85 8.42 4.76
N THR A 148 -40.61 9.72 4.97
CA THR A 148 -40.94 10.70 3.94
C THR A 148 -39.87 10.69 2.84
N PRO A 149 -40.20 11.09 1.59
CA PRO A 149 -39.20 11.12 0.51
C PRO A 149 -37.98 11.99 0.84
N THR A 150 -38.12 12.94 1.77
CA THR A 150 -37.03 13.80 2.25
C THR A 150 -36.14 13.11 3.27
N ASP A 151 -36.66 12.15 4.04
CA ASP A 151 -35.88 11.39 5.04
C ASP A 151 -35.03 10.29 4.37
N PHE A 152 -35.45 9.83 3.19
CA PHE A 152 -34.80 8.75 2.43
C PHE A 152 -33.66 9.22 1.49
N LEU A 153 -33.67 10.49 1.06
CA LEU A 153 -32.71 11.08 0.12
C LEU A 153 -31.41 11.55 0.79
#